data_AF-A0A5B8LQT6-F1
#
_entry.id   AF-A0A5B8LQT6-F1
#
_cell.length_a   1.000
_cell.length_b   1.000
_cell.length_c   1.000
_cell.angle_alpha   90.00
_cell.angle_beta   90.00
_cell.angle_gamma   90.00
#
_symmetry.space_group_name_H-M   'P 1'
#
loop_
_entity.id
_entity.type
_entity.pdbx_description
1 polymer ?
#
loop_
_entity_poly.entity_id
_entity_poly.type
_entity_poly.pdbx_seq_one_letter_code
_entity_poly.pdbx_strand_id
1 'polypeptide(L)'
;MHNFMDAKLMAKLLRQGLADRQIDLSHSECLELVARQFGVANWNILSARIEAEDKEPAPLPAGWFLSGKSPAFYHAGLDPDRPGTVLIMHRDELAGQIRGDDFCTVMQSADATSFRGKRLRLSGDLRTDEVSTGATLWFRVDGPKGTIQFDNLEFRTQDGPLKGNCDWTERSVVFDIPAEATSLHYGFYLKGLGKVWSRRFALDTVDAATPVSANRGGILPGPTNLDFRQPPTN
;
A
#
# COMPACT_ATOMS: atom_id res chain seq x y z
N MET A 1 1.30 -1.81 -24.34
CA MET A 1 2.70 -1.81 -23.88
C MET A 1 2.90 -3.15 -23.22
N HIS A 2 3.74 -4.03 -23.77
CA HIS A 2 3.90 -5.37 -23.22
C HIS A 2 4.80 -5.35 -21.99
N ASN A 3 4.40 -6.02 -20.91
CA ASN A 3 5.20 -6.16 -19.68
C ASN A 3 5.86 -7.56 -19.63
N PHE A 4 6.62 -7.87 -18.58
CA PHE A 4 7.32 -9.15 -18.49
C PHE A 4 6.39 -10.38 -18.41
N MET A 5 5.11 -10.20 -18.07
CA MET A 5 4.12 -11.28 -18.08
C MET A 5 3.82 -11.77 -19.51
N ASP A 6 3.98 -10.90 -20.51
CA ASP A 6 3.84 -11.23 -21.93
C ASP A 6 5.07 -11.95 -22.51
N ALA A 7 6.09 -12.29 -21.70
CA ALA A 7 7.39 -12.76 -22.20
C ALA A 7 7.31 -13.98 -23.13
N LYS A 8 6.39 -14.93 -22.88
CA LYS A 8 6.16 -16.08 -23.78
C LYS A 8 5.61 -15.64 -25.14
N LEU A 9 4.68 -14.67 -25.14
CA LEU A 9 4.14 -14.08 -26.36
C LEU A 9 5.23 -13.30 -27.12
N MET A 10 6.04 -12.51 -26.42
CA MET A 10 7.17 -11.80 -27.04
C MET A 10 8.17 -12.76 -27.66
N ALA A 11 8.52 -13.85 -26.97
CA ALA A 11 9.45 -14.85 -27.51
C ALA A 11 8.89 -15.53 -28.76
N LYS A 12 7.57 -15.79 -28.80
CA LYS A 12 6.88 -16.33 -29.98
C LYS A 12 6.91 -15.34 -31.16
N LEU A 13 6.58 -14.07 -30.93
CA LEU A 13 6.58 -13.03 -31.95
C LEU A 13 8.00 -12.74 -32.47
N LEU A 14 8.98 -12.72 -31.57
CA LEU A 14 10.41 -12.56 -31.91
C LEU A 14 10.87 -13.70 -32.83
N ARG A 15 10.56 -14.95 -32.48
CA ARG A 15 10.90 -16.12 -33.30
C ARG A 15 10.29 -16.01 -34.70
N GLN A 16 9.02 -15.64 -34.78
CA GLN A 16 8.33 -15.49 -36.06
C GLN A 16 8.97 -14.40 -36.93
N GLY A 17 9.23 -13.22 -36.37
CA GLY A 17 9.84 -12.12 -37.11
C GLY A 17 11.30 -12.39 -37.55
N LEU A 18 12.03 -13.22 -36.80
CA LEU A 18 13.38 -13.66 -37.20
C LEU A 18 13.35 -14.71 -38.30
N ALA A 19 12.39 -15.64 -38.27
CA ALA A 19 12.20 -16.64 -39.31
C ALA A 19 11.90 -16.01 -40.67
N ASP A 20 11.12 -14.92 -40.72
CA ASP A 20 10.85 -14.15 -41.94
C ASP A 20 12.13 -13.56 -42.57
N ARG A 21 13.18 -13.40 -41.76
CA ARG A 21 14.50 -12.92 -42.17
C ARG A 21 15.51 -14.06 -42.35
N GLN A 22 15.05 -15.30 -42.39
CA GLN A 22 15.87 -16.51 -42.50
C GLN A 22 16.88 -16.67 -41.33
N ILE A 23 16.56 -16.10 -40.17
CA ILE A 23 17.32 -16.31 -38.94
C ILE A 23 16.55 -17.34 -38.11
N ASP A 24 17.05 -18.57 -38.08
CA ASP A 24 16.44 -19.64 -37.29
C ASP A 24 16.98 -19.62 -35.86
N LEU A 25 16.09 -19.35 -34.92
CA LEU A 25 16.34 -19.50 -33.49
C LEU A 25 15.28 -20.43 -32.90
N SER A 26 15.71 -21.27 -31.98
CA SER A 26 14.80 -22.05 -31.15
C SER A 26 13.94 -21.13 -30.28
N HIS A 27 12.78 -21.65 -29.85
CA HIS A 27 11.93 -20.91 -28.92
C HIS A 27 12.66 -20.61 -27.59
N SER A 28 13.52 -21.52 -27.13
CA SER A 28 14.34 -21.33 -25.93
C SER A 28 15.31 -20.16 -26.07
N GLU A 29 15.99 -20.03 -27.21
CA GLU A 29 16.90 -18.90 -27.46
C GLU A 29 16.14 -17.56 -27.50
N CYS A 30 14.93 -17.53 -28.06
CA CYS A 30 14.10 -16.33 -28.00
C CYS A 30 13.66 -15.98 -26.57
N LEU A 31 13.36 -16.97 -25.72
CA LEU A 31 13.05 -16.73 -24.30
C LEU A 31 14.26 -16.14 -23.55
N GLU A 32 15.46 -16.63 -23.83
CA GLU A 32 16.70 -16.08 -23.27
C GLU A 32 16.93 -14.61 -23.70
N LEU A 33 16.65 -14.28 -24.96
CA LEU A 33 16.76 -12.91 -25.46
C LEU A 33 15.74 -11.97 -24.81
N VAL A 34 14.48 -12.41 -24.66
CA VAL A 34 13.43 -11.65 -23.98
C VAL A 34 13.78 -11.45 -22.50
N ALA A 35 14.30 -12.48 -21.81
CA ALA A 35 14.77 -12.37 -20.44
C ALA A 35 15.80 -11.25 -20.25
N ARG A 36 16.76 -11.16 -21.16
CA ARG A 36 17.78 -10.10 -21.15
C ARG A 36 17.21 -8.70 -21.42
N GLN A 37 16.16 -8.58 -22.24
CA GLN A 37 15.47 -7.30 -22.45
C GLN A 37 14.80 -6.78 -21.16
N PHE A 38 14.38 -7.69 -20.28
CA PHE A 38 13.85 -7.37 -18.94
C PHE A 38 14.94 -7.25 -17.86
N GLY A 39 16.22 -7.25 -18.25
CA GLY A 39 17.34 -7.05 -17.33
C GLY A 39 17.67 -8.25 -16.44
N VAL A 40 17.14 -9.44 -16.73
CA VAL A 40 17.46 -10.68 -16.00
C VAL A 40 18.35 -11.60 -16.83
N ALA A 41 19.17 -12.43 -16.16
CA ALA A 41 20.26 -13.13 -16.81
C ALA A 41 19.81 -14.27 -17.76
N ASN A 42 18.69 -14.92 -17.45
CA ASN A 42 18.17 -16.03 -18.24
C ASN A 42 16.65 -16.21 -18.08
N TRP A 43 16.09 -17.07 -18.92
CA TRP A 43 14.65 -17.38 -18.90
C TRP A 43 14.18 -17.93 -17.55
N ASN A 44 14.95 -18.79 -16.89
CA ASN A 44 14.54 -19.39 -15.61
C ASN A 44 14.25 -18.32 -14.55
N ILE A 45 15.09 -17.28 -14.44
CA ILE A 45 14.85 -16.15 -13.52
C ILE A 45 13.59 -15.38 -13.92
N LEU A 46 13.40 -15.10 -15.21
CA LEU A 46 12.20 -14.39 -15.68
C LEU A 46 10.93 -15.21 -15.41
N SER A 47 10.96 -16.51 -15.69
CA SER A 47 9.84 -17.42 -15.47
C SER A 47 9.47 -17.56 -13.99
N ALA A 48 10.45 -17.65 -13.10
CA ALA A 48 10.22 -17.67 -11.66
C ALA A 48 9.60 -16.35 -11.17
N ARG A 49 9.99 -15.21 -11.77
CA ARG A 49 9.38 -13.91 -11.49
C ARG A 49 7.92 -13.85 -11.95
N ILE A 50 7.62 -14.37 -13.14
CA ILE A 50 6.24 -14.48 -13.66
C ILE A 50 5.39 -15.35 -12.72
N GLU A 51 5.90 -16.53 -12.34
CA GLU A 51 5.19 -17.44 -11.44
C GLU A 51 4.96 -16.85 -10.04
N ALA A 52 5.89 -16.05 -9.53
CA ALA A 52 5.72 -15.34 -8.26
C ALA A 52 4.69 -14.21 -8.37
N GLU A 53 4.59 -13.57 -9.53
CA GLU A 53 3.64 -12.48 -9.79
C GLU A 53 2.21 -13.00 -10.02
N ASP A 54 2.06 -14.17 -10.63
CA ASP A 54 0.77 -14.84 -10.89
C ASP A 54 0.17 -15.51 -9.64
N LYS A 55 0.91 -15.59 -8.52
CA LYS A 55 0.36 -16.13 -7.29
C LYS A 55 -0.62 -15.15 -6.67
N GLU A 56 -1.89 -15.52 -6.68
CA GLU A 56 -2.88 -14.83 -5.88
C GLU A 56 -2.49 -14.85 -4.39
N PRO A 57 -2.66 -13.73 -3.66
CA PRO A 57 -2.46 -13.70 -2.22
C PRO A 57 -3.33 -14.75 -1.53
N ALA A 58 -2.77 -15.44 -0.53
CA ALA A 58 -3.56 -16.34 0.30
C ALA A 58 -4.62 -15.55 1.10
N PRO A 59 -5.72 -16.17 1.58
CA PRO A 59 -6.76 -15.45 2.30
C PRO A 59 -6.23 -14.61 3.46
N LEU A 60 -6.89 -13.48 3.73
CA LEU A 60 -6.54 -12.63 4.85
C LEU A 60 -6.64 -13.38 6.20
N PRO A 61 -5.82 -13.00 7.20
CA PRO A 61 -5.95 -13.54 8.54
C PRO A 61 -7.34 -13.29 9.14
N ALA A 62 -7.76 -14.15 10.08
CA ALA A 62 -9.02 -13.97 10.77
C ALA A 62 -9.15 -12.57 11.42
N GLY A 63 -10.32 -11.95 11.25
CA GLY A 63 -10.60 -10.61 11.76
C GLY A 63 -10.12 -9.45 10.89
N TRP A 64 -9.37 -9.72 9.81
CA TRP A 64 -8.96 -8.74 8.82
C TRP A 64 -9.82 -8.83 7.57
N PHE A 65 -10.16 -7.68 6.98
CA PHE A 65 -11.00 -7.61 5.78
C PHE A 65 -10.59 -6.46 4.86
N LEU A 66 -10.95 -6.59 3.58
CA LEU A 66 -10.79 -5.51 2.59
C LEU A 66 -11.89 -4.46 2.75
N SER A 67 -11.50 -3.20 2.61
CA SER A 67 -12.41 -2.05 2.51
C SER A 67 -11.75 -0.97 1.64
N GLY A 68 -12.34 0.23 1.60
CA GLY A 68 -11.83 1.39 0.88
C GLY A 68 -12.81 1.90 -0.16
N LYS A 69 -12.38 2.89 -0.94
CA LYS A 69 -13.22 3.51 -1.98
C LYS A 69 -13.51 2.54 -3.12
N SER A 70 -12.49 1.81 -3.57
CA SER A 70 -12.55 1.00 -4.80
C SER A 70 -11.91 -0.38 -4.60
N PRO A 71 -12.28 -1.16 -3.56
CA PRO A 71 -11.60 -2.42 -3.21
C PRO A 71 -11.64 -3.47 -4.33
N ALA A 72 -12.63 -3.40 -5.22
CA ALA A 72 -12.74 -4.30 -6.37
C ALA A 72 -11.56 -4.19 -7.37
N PHE A 73 -10.82 -3.08 -7.37
CA PHE A 73 -9.64 -2.89 -8.22
C PHE A 73 -8.37 -3.54 -7.66
N TYR A 74 -8.45 -4.19 -6.50
CA TYR A 74 -7.30 -4.69 -5.78
C TYR A 74 -7.45 -6.16 -5.41
N HIS A 75 -6.32 -6.81 -5.21
CA HIS A 75 -6.17 -8.06 -4.49
C HIS A 75 -5.45 -7.78 -3.16
N ALA A 76 -5.87 -8.47 -2.11
CA ALA A 76 -5.14 -8.44 -0.86
C ALA A 76 -5.28 -9.73 -0.08
N GLY A 77 -4.23 -10.06 0.67
CA GLY A 77 -4.09 -11.34 1.33
C GLY A 77 -2.71 -11.53 1.94
N LEU A 78 -2.45 -12.72 2.47
CA LEU A 78 -1.13 -13.11 2.94
C LEU A 78 -0.21 -13.35 1.73
N ASP A 79 1.01 -12.81 1.79
CA ASP A 79 2.04 -13.08 0.80
C ASP A 79 2.60 -14.51 1.01
N PRO A 80 2.41 -15.45 0.05
CA PRO A 80 2.86 -16.82 0.20
C PRO A 80 4.38 -16.95 0.26
N ASP A 81 5.12 -16.00 -0.30
CA ASP A 81 6.59 -16.00 -0.34
C ASP A 81 7.19 -15.21 0.84
N ARG A 82 6.35 -14.51 1.63
CA ARG A 82 6.77 -13.74 2.82
C ARG A 82 5.84 -14.02 4.02
N PRO A 83 6.09 -15.09 4.77
CA PRO A 83 5.29 -15.43 5.95
C PRO A 83 5.14 -14.25 6.93
N GLY A 84 3.93 -14.06 7.46
CA GLY A 84 3.61 -12.96 8.38
C GLY A 84 3.46 -11.58 7.72
N THR A 85 3.35 -11.55 6.39
CA THR A 85 3.21 -10.31 5.61
C THR A 85 1.88 -10.29 4.86
N VAL A 86 1.17 -9.17 4.94
CA VAL A 86 -0.04 -8.92 4.14
C VAL A 86 0.33 -8.05 2.95
N LEU A 87 -0.12 -8.43 1.76
CA LEU A 87 0.04 -7.71 0.50
C LEU A 87 -1.29 -7.06 0.09
N ILE A 88 -1.21 -5.84 -0.42
CA ILE A 88 -2.26 -5.21 -1.24
C ILE A 88 -1.63 -4.86 -2.58
N MET A 89 -2.23 -5.32 -3.67
CA MET A 89 -1.79 -5.01 -5.03
C MET A 89 -3.00 -4.65 -5.88
N HIS A 90 -2.80 -3.77 -6.86
CA HIS A 90 -3.82 -3.56 -7.87
C HIS A 90 -3.98 -4.80 -8.78
N ARG A 91 -5.14 -4.90 -9.42
CA ARG A 91 -5.43 -5.88 -10.47
C ARG A 91 -4.95 -5.34 -11.80
N ASP A 92 -4.00 -6.02 -12.44
CA ASP A 92 -3.39 -5.59 -13.70
C ASP A 92 -4.44 -5.37 -14.79
N GLU A 93 -5.46 -6.24 -14.87
CA GLU A 93 -6.55 -6.16 -15.83
C GLU A 93 -7.46 -4.94 -15.64
N LEU A 94 -7.43 -4.33 -14.44
CA LEU A 94 -8.19 -3.13 -14.09
C LEU A 94 -7.31 -1.89 -13.95
N ALA A 95 -6.00 -1.99 -14.18
CA ALA A 95 -5.04 -0.90 -13.97
C ALA A 95 -5.42 0.38 -14.71
N GLY A 96 -5.92 0.27 -15.95
CA GLY A 96 -6.36 1.42 -16.75
C GLY A 96 -7.62 2.14 -16.23
N GLN A 97 -8.32 1.55 -15.25
CA GLN A 97 -9.53 2.13 -14.63
C GLN A 97 -9.23 2.84 -13.31
N ILE A 98 -8.05 2.59 -12.71
CA ILE A 98 -7.68 3.11 -11.40
C ILE A 98 -7.32 4.60 -11.51
N ARG A 99 -8.02 5.43 -10.71
CA ARG A 99 -7.77 6.86 -10.58
C ARG A 99 -6.91 7.15 -9.36
N GLY A 100 -6.29 8.33 -9.34
CA GLY A 100 -5.38 8.72 -8.25
C GLY A 100 -6.02 8.81 -6.86
N ASP A 101 -7.35 8.83 -6.76
CA ASP A 101 -8.07 8.83 -5.49
C ASP A 101 -8.73 7.47 -5.17
N ASP A 102 -8.58 6.46 -6.03
CA ASP A 102 -8.97 5.08 -5.74
C ASP A 102 -7.98 4.43 -4.79
N PHE A 103 -8.51 3.68 -3.83
CA PHE A 103 -7.71 2.99 -2.84
C PHE A 103 -8.42 1.75 -2.29
N CYS A 104 -7.62 0.83 -1.76
CA CYS A 104 -8.04 -0.31 -0.97
C CYS A 104 -7.26 -0.38 0.33
N THR A 105 -7.95 -0.66 1.44
CA THR A 105 -7.35 -0.91 2.74
C THR A 105 -7.61 -2.35 3.19
N VAL A 106 -6.62 -2.93 3.85
CA VAL A 106 -6.81 -4.10 4.72
C VAL A 106 -6.88 -3.60 6.14
N MET A 107 -7.97 -3.90 6.82
CA MET A 107 -8.26 -3.33 8.13
C MET A 107 -8.94 -4.32 9.08
N GLN A 108 -8.89 -3.96 10.36
CA GLN A 108 -9.66 -4.60 11.43
C GLN A 108 -10.36 -3.52 12.25
N SER A 109 -11.38 -3.92 13.00
CA SER A 109 -12.02 -3.10 14.02
C SER A 109 -12.02 -3.81 15.36
N ALA A 110 -11.91 -3.06 16.45
CA ALA A 110 -11.91 -3.58 17.81
C ALA A 110 -12.78 -2.71 18.74
N ASP A 111 -13.32 -3.33 19.78
CA ASP A 111 -13.97 -2.60 20.88
C ASP A 111 -12.94 -1.76 21.63
N ALA A 112 -13.28 -0.50 21.91
CA ALA A 112 -12.35 0.43 22.54
C ALA A 112 -12.34 0.36 24.08
N THR A 113 -13.26 -0.38 24.71
CA THR A 113 -13.55 -0.31 26.16
C THR A 113 -12.31 -0.58 27.01
N SER A 114 -11.52 -1.62 26.67
CA SER A 114 -10.29 -1.96 27.40
C SER A 114 -9.12 -1.00 27.16
N PHE A 115 -9.28 -0.05 26.24
CA PHE A 115 -8.24 0.90 25.83
C PHE A 115 -8.53 2.34 26.25
N ARG A 116 -9.74 2.64 26.72
CA ARG A 116 -10.13 3.96 27.24
C ARG A 116 -9.13 4.46 28.28
N GLY A 117 -8.70 5.71 28.13
CA GLY A 117 -7.73 6.37 29.02
C GLY A 117 -6.27 5.94 28.81
N LYS A 118 -5.98 5.04 27.85
CA LYS A 118 -4.61 4.64 27.50
C LYS A 118 -4.09 5.47 26.32
N ARG A 119 -2.76 5.54 26.19
CA ARG A 119 -2.11 5.96 24.95
C ARG A 119 -1.78 4.74 24.11
N LEU A 120 -2.25 4.72 22.87
CA LEU A 120 -2.00 3.64 21.93
C LEU A 120 -1.11 4.11 20.79
N ARG A 121 -0.17 3.25 20.39
CA ARG A 121 0.60 3.37 19.16
C ARG A 121 0.16 2.27 18.20
N LEU A 122 -0.42 2.68 17.07
CA LEU A 122 -0.53 1.84 15.88
C LEU A 122 0.80 1.93 15.12
N SER A 123 1.41 0.80 14.78
CA SER A 123 2.62 0.76 13.97
C SER A 123 2.63 -0.41 12.99
N GLY A 124 3.41 -0.28 11.93
CA GLY A 124 3.68 -1.37 11.00
C GLY A 124 4.80 -0.98 10.04
N ASP A 125 5.61 -1.95 9.63
CA ASP A 125 6.53 -1.74 8.52
C ASP A 125 5.74 -1.80 7.22
N LEU A 126 6.01 -0.86 6.32
CA LEU A 126 5.51 -0.87 4.97
C LEU A 126 6.67 -0.99 3.98
N ARG A 127 6.47 -1.80 2.94
CA ARG A 127 7.34 -1.84 1.76
C ARG A 127 6.46 -1.59 0.54
N THR A 128 6.98 -0.87 -0.45
CA THR A 128 6.24 -0.55 -1.68
C THR A 128 7.00 -0.94 -2.93
N ASP A 129 6.24 -1.29 -3.97
CA ASP A 129 6.73 -1.56 -5.32
C ASP A 129 5.81 -0.85 -6.31
N GLU A 130 6.39 0.04 -7.12
CA GLU A 130 5.76 0.84 -8.17
C GLU A 130 4.49 1.60 -7.74
N VAL A 131 4.44 2.07 -6.50
CA VAL A 131 3.26 2.77 -5.96
C VAL A 131 3.10 4.15 -6.60
N SER A 132 1.97 4.40 -7.27
CA SER A 132 1.76 5.64 -8.01
C SER A 132 1.39 6.83 -7.12
N THR A 133 0.50 6.62 -6.14
CA THR A 133 -0.07 7.73 -5.37
C THR A 133 0.35 7.72 -3.92
N GLY A 134 0.19 6.60 -3.21
CA GLY A 134 0.62 6.51 -1.83
C GLY A 134 0.24 5.20 -1.16
N ALA A 135 1.08 4.74 -0.24
CA ALA A 135 0.76 3.67 0.68
C ALA A 135 1.12 4.07 2.12
N THR A 136 0.22 3.85 3.07
CA THR A 136 0.38 4.31 4.45
C THR A 136 -0.54 3.59 5.42
N LEU A 137 -0.35 3.85 6.71
CA LEU A 137 -1.24 3.44 7.79
C LEU A 137 -2.36 4.45 8.00
N TRP A 138 -3.43 4.00 8.67
CA TRP A 138 -4.43 4.88 9.23
C TRP A 138 -4.97 4.34 10.55
N PHE A 139 -5.37 5.26 11.42
CA PHE A 139 -6.00 4.95 12.69
C PHE A 139 -7.18 5.88 12.91
N ARG A 140 -8.32 5.32 13.31
CA ARG A 140 -9.54 6.03 13.66
C ARG A 140 -10.06 5.55 15.00
N VAL A 141 -10.51 6.50 15.81
CA VAL A 141 -11.24 6.27 17.06
C VAL A 141 -12.62 6.87 16.89
N ASP A 142 -13.64 6.06 17.10
CA ASP A 142 -15.03 6.50 17.08
C ASP A 142 -15.54 6.64 18.53
N GLY A 143 -16.43 7.60 18.74
CA GLY A 143 -17.21 7.77 19.96
C GLY A 143 -18.72 7.70 19.66
N PRO A 144 -19.58 8.07 20.62
CA PRO A 144 -21.02 7.90 20.49
C PRO A 144 -21.67 8.71 19.35
N LYS A 145 -20.99 9.77 18.89
CA LYS A 145 -21.46 10.67 17.83
C LYS A 145 -20.67 10.53 16.50
N GLY A 146 -19.87 9.47 16.36
CA GLY A 146 -19.02 9.23 15.19
C GLY A 146 -17.53 9.43 15.49
N THR A 147 -16.74 9.67 14.44
CA THR A 147 -15.28 9.81 14.52
C THR A 147 -14.86 10.94 15.46
N ILE A 148 -14.01 10.64 16.44
CA ILE A 148 -13.45 11.62 17.37
C ILE A 148 -11.95 11.84 17.14
N GLN A 149 -11.23 10.84 16.63
CA GLN A 149 -9.83 10.98 16.20
C GLN A 149 -9.60 10.20 14.91
N PHE A 150 -8.78 10.76 14.01
CA PHE A 150 -8.41 10.14 12.76
C PHE A 150 -7.07 10.69 12.27
N ASP A 151 -6.18 9.82 11.82
CA ASP A 151 -4.96 10.18 11.10
C ASP A 151 -4.63 9.07 10.10
N ASN A 152 -4.27 9.46 8.88
CA ASN A 152 -3.87 8.58 7.79
C ASN A 152 -2.49 8.94 7.23
N LEU A 153 -1.74 9.81 7.92
CA LEU A 153 -0.41 10.30 7.58
C LEU A 153 -0.30 11.08 6.26
N GLU A 154 -1.37 11.25 5.47
CA GLU A 154 -1.30 11.77 4.10
C GLU A 154 -0.71 13.18 3.99
N PHE A 155 -0.85 13.99 5.03
CA PHE A 155 -0.40 15.38 5.04
C PHE A 155 1.02 15.57 5.62
N ARG A 156 1.71 14.49 6.01
CA ARG A 156 3.08 14.57 6.55
C ARG A 156 4.10 14.62 5.42
N THR A 157 5.14 15.44 5.57
CA THR A 157 6.21 15.59 4.57
C THR A 157 7.35 14.59 4.75
N GLN A 158 7.70 14.22 5.99
CA GLN A 158 8.79 13.29 6.29
C GLN A 158 8.27 11.87 6.54
N ASP A 159 7.29 11.71 7.44
CA ASP A 159 6.73 10.40 7.82
C ASP A 159 5.36 10.14 7.16
N GLY A 160 5.17 10.66 5.95
CA GLY A 160 3.94 10.53 5.18
C GLY A 160 3.86 9.25 4.35
N PRO A 161 2.96 9.22 3.34
CA PRO A 161 2.78 8.06 2.48
C PRO A 161 4.03 7.70 1.68
N LEU A 162 4.28 6.40 1.57
CA LEU A 162 5.32 5.86 0.69
C LEU A 162 4.86 5.89 -0.77
N LYS A 163 5.76 6.24 -1.68
CA LYS A 163 5.51 6.30 -3.13
C LYS A 163 6.67 5.65 -3.88
N GLY A 164 6.39 5.08 -5.05
CA GLY A 164 7.36 4.34 -5.84
C GLY A 164 7.87 3.11 -5.10
N ASN A 165 9.18 2.87 -5.21
CA ASN A 165 9.86 1.73 -4.61
C ASN A 165 10.50 2.15 -3.28
N CYS A 166 10.01 1.60 -2.17
CA CYS A 166 10.57 1.84 -0.85
C CYS A 166 10.81 0.49 -0.18
N ASP A 167 11.98 0.29 0.42
CA ASP A 167 12.21 -0.84 1.31
C ASP A 167 11.42 -0.66 2.62
N TRP A 168 11.45 -1.68 3.47
CA TRP A 168 10.74 -1.71 4.74
C TRP A 168 11.00 -0.46 5.58
N THR A 169 9.95 0.35 5.71
CA THR A 169 9.97 1.60 6.44
C THR A 169 8.82 1.60 7.44
N GLU A 170 9.12 1.85 8.71
CA GLU A 170 8.09 1.92 9.75
C GLU A 170 7.21 3.16 9.57
N ARG A 171 5.92 3.00 9.79
CA ARG A 171 4.95 4.09 9.97
C ARG A 171 4.21 3.90 11.27
N SER A 172 3.81 4.99 11.91
CA SER A 172 3.05 4.93 13.15
C SER A 172 2.10 6.11 13.37
N VAL A 173 1.01 5.83 14.09
CA VAL A 173 0.05 6.80 14.61
C VAL A 173 -0.09 6.57 16.11
N VAL A 174 -0.02 7.63 16.90
CA VAL A 174 -0.14 7.58 18.36
C VAL A 174 -1.31 8.44 18.83
N PHE A 175 -2.27 7.85 19.54
CA PHE A 175 -3.42 8.55 20.10
C PHE A 175 -3.57 8.29 21.60
N ASP A 176 -3.94 9.34 22.33
CA ASP A 176 -4.63 9.19 23.61
C ASP A 176 -6.07 8.76 23.33
N ILE A 177 -6.51 7.64 23.89
CA ILE A 177 -7.85 7.08 23.67
C ILE A 177 -8.84 7.70 24.66
N PRO A 178 -9.84 8.49 24.20
CA PRO A 178 -10.78 9.18 25.08
C PRO A 178 -11.65 8.20 25.87
N ALA A 179 -12.17 8.65 27.02
CA ALA A 179 -13.01 7.82 27.89
C ALA A 179 -14.33 7.42 27.21
N GLU A 180 -14.81 8.24 26.28
CA GLU A 180 -16.00 8.03 25.47
C GLU A 180 -15.77 7.14 24.24
N ALA A 181 -14.54 6.69 23.96
CA ALA A 181 -14.25 5.88 22.79
C ALA A 181 -15.10 4.60 22.76
N THR A 182 -15.76 4.32 21.64
CA THR A 182 -16.60 3.15 21.43
C THR A 182 -15.89 2.08 20.61
N SER A 183 -15.19 2.47 19.54
CA SER A 183 -14.49 1.52 18.67
C SER A 183 -13.20 2.09 18.09
N LEU A 184 -12.27 1.18 17.80
CA LEU A 184 -11.00 1.43 17.15
C LEU A 184 -11.05 0.81 15.75
N HIS A 185 -10.62 1.57 14.74
CA HIS A 185 -10.53 1.09 13.35
C HIS A 185 -9.17 1.46 12.79
N TYR A 186 -8.47 0.48 12.24
CA TYR A 186 -7.09 0.69 11.82
C TYR A 186 -6.71 -0.28 10.71
N GLY A 187 -5.71 0.12 9.94
CA GLY A 187 -5.17 -0.71 8.88
C GLY A 187 -4.09 0.02 8.11
N PHE A 188 -3.77 -0.53 6.95
CA PHE A 188 -2.92 0.09 5.95
C PHE A 188 -3.62 0.03 4.60
N TYR A 189 -3.22 0.89 3.69
CA TYR A 189 -3.85 0.96 2.39
C TYR A 189 -2.87 1.26 1.26
N LEU A 190 -3.31 0.89 0.06
CA LEU A 190 -2.72 1.28 -1.21
C LEU A 190 -3.67 2.24 -1.93
N LYS A 191 -3.14 3.37 -2.37
CA LYS A 191 -3.82 4.37 -3.20
C LYS A 191 -3.15 4.42 -4.57
N GLY A 192 -3.96 4.29 -5.62
CA GLY A 192 -3.49 4.18 -7.00
C GLY A 192 -2.94 2.80 -7.34
N LEU A 193 -1.97 2.77 -8.25
CA LEU A 193 -1.30 1.57 -8.77
C LEU A 193 -0.17 1.10 -7.85
N GLY A 194 0.35 -0.09 -8.14
CA GLY A 194 1.51 -0.70 -7.49
C GLY A 194 1.14 -1.75 -6.46
N LYS A 195 2.02 -1.94 -5.48
CA LYS A 195 1.90 -2.89 -4.38
C LYS A 195 2.39 -2.29 -3.08
N VAL A 196 1.76 -2.69 -1.99
CA VAL A 196 2.26 -2.46 -0.64
C VAL A 196 2.19 -3.74 0.18
N TRP A 197 3.27 -4.01 0.89
CA TRP A 197 3.33 -5.04 1.90
C TRP A 197 3.33 -4.42 3.28
N SER A 198 2.69 -5.08 4.25
CA SER A 198 2.83 -4.76 5.66
C SER A 198 3.21 -5.98 6.49
N ARG A 199 4.11 -5.76 7.46
CA ARG A 199 4.50 -6.73 8.49
C ARG A 199 4.71 -6.03 9.82
N ARG A 200 4.85 -6.81 10.90
CA ARG A 200 5.03 -6.31 12.29
C ARG A 200 3.95 -5.28 12.66
N PHE A 201 2.74 -5.51 12.20
CA PHE A 201 1.60 -4.64 12.48
C PHE A 201 1.17 -4.82 13.94
N ALA A 202 1.14 -3.72 14.70
CA ALA A 202 0.92 -3.75 16.15
C ALA A 202 0.07 -2.58 16.62
N LEU A 203 -0.67 -2.81 17.69
CA LEU A 203 -1.41 -1.80 18.45
C LEU A 203 -1.00 -1.91 19.92
N ASP A 204 0.02 -1.15 20.29
CA ASP A 204 0.64 -1.23 21.61
C ASP A 204 0.13 -0.14 22.54
N THR A 205 -0.03 -0.45 23.83
CA THR A 205 -0.12 0.59 24.86
C THR A 205 1.26 1.16 25.12
N VAL A 206 1.41 2.48 25.01
CA VAL A 206 2.66 3.21 25.25
C VAL A 206 2.51 4.18 26.41
N ASP A 207 3.64 4.67 26.93
CA ASP A 207 3.63 5.63 28.03
C ASP A 207 3.23 7.06 27.58
N ALA A 208 3.01 7.94 28.56
CA ALA A 208 2.66 9.33 28.33
C ALA A 208 3.84 10.19 27.81
N ALA A 209 5.07 9.67 27.81
CA ALA A 209 6.24 10.37 27.25
C ALA A 209 6.31 10.23 25.73
N THR A 210 5.69 9.19 25.17
CA THR A 210 5.59 8.97 23.72
C THR A 210 4.73 10.06 23.07
N PRO A 211 5.26 10.89 22.15
CA PRO A 211 4.50 11.99 21.54
C PRO A 211 3.26 11.50 20.78
N VAL A 212 2.13 12.17 20.99
CA VAL A 212 0.92 11.93 20.20
C VAL A 212 1.11 12.40 18.77
N SER A 213 0.54 11.66 17.83
CA SER A 213 0.47 12.09 16.44
C SER A 213 -0.35 13.36 16.35
N ALA A 214 0.25 14.42 15.82
CA ALA A 214 -0.39 15.72 15.72
C ALA A 214 -1.59 15.62 14.77
N ASN A 215 -2.78 15.83 15.31
CA ASN A 215 -3.99 15.97 14.50
C ASN A 215 -3.93 17.37 13.86
N ARG A 216 -3.62 17.49 12.56
CA ARG A 216 -3.57 18.80 11.90
C ARG A 216 -4.82 19.08 11.08
N GLY A 217 -5.69 19.84 11.75
CA GLY A 217 -6.57 20.86 11.24
C GLY A 217 -6.66 21.92 12.33
N GLY A 218 -5.56 22.64 12.56
CA GLY A 218 -5.52 23.66 13.61
C GLY A 218 -6.58 24.71 13.33
N ILE A 219 -7.56 24.84 14.20
CA ILE A 219 -8.45 25.99 14.19
C ILE A 219 -7.56 27.19 14.48
N LEU A 220 -7.51 28.15 13.56
CA LEU A 220 -6.85 29.41 13.83
C LEU A 220 -7.50 30.01 15.09
N PRO A 221 -6.73 30.59 16.02
CA PRO A 221 -7.31 31.21 17.22
C PRO A 221 -8.30 32.34 16.89
N GLY A 222 -8.26 32.85 15.65
CA GLY A 222 -9.27 33.71 15.03
C GLY A 222 -9.03 33.78 13.52
N PRO A 223 -9.95 34.40 12.75
CA PRO A 223 -9.74 34.59 11.32
C PRO A 223 -8.52 35.48 11.08
N THR A 224 -7.64 35.07 10.17
CA THR A 224 -6.47 35.85 9.74
C THR A 224 -6.49 36.03 8.22
N ASN A 225 -5.85 37.09 7.72
CA ASN A 225 -5.69 37.37 6.28
C ASN A 225 -7.00 37.36 5.46
N LEU A 226 -8.09 37.87 6.03
CA LEU A 226 -9.40 37.90 5.35
C LEU A 226 -9.43 38.82 4.11
N ASP A 227 -8.46 39.72 3.98
CA ASP A 227 -8.33 40.62 2.83
C ASP A 227 -7.39 40.09 1.74
N PHE A 228 -6.81 38.89 1.94
CA PHE A 228 -5.90 38.19 1.02
C PHE A 228 -4.61 38.94 0.68
N ARG A 229 -4.21 39.95 1.46
CA ARG A 229 -3.02 40.78 1.15
C ARG A 229 -1.72 40.23 1.70
N GLN A 230 -1.79 39.32 2.68
CA GLN A 230 -0.58 38.69 3.22
C GLN A 230 -0.15 37.53 2.33
N PRO A 231 1.11 37.50 1.87
CA PRO A 231 1.66 36.38 1.10
C PRO A 231 1.77 35.12 1.98
N PRO A 232 1.92 33.93 1.37
CA PRO A 232 2.12 32.68 2.11
C PRO A 232 3.34 32.81 3.03
N THR A 233 3.20 32.34 4.27
CA THR A 233 4.35 32.11 5.14
C THR A 233 4.98 30.77 4.74
N ASN A 234 6.25 30.80 4.35
CA ASN A 234 7.06 29.60 4.08
C ASN A 234 7.28 28.78 5.34
#